data_AF-A0A0B3AWQ9-F1
#
_entry.id   AF-A0A0B3AWQ9-F1
#
_cell.length_a   1.000
_cell.length_b   1.000
_cell.length_c   1.000
_cell.angle_alpha   90.00
_cell.angle_beta   90.00
_cell.angle_gamma   90.00
#
_symmetry.space_group_name_H-M   'P 1'
#
loop_
_entity.id
_entity.type
_entity.pdbx_description
1 polymer ?
#
loop_
_entity_poly.entity_id
_entity_poly.type
_entity_poly.pdbx_seq_one_letter_code
_entity_poly.pdbx_strand_id
1 'polypeptide(L)'
;NFYVTDAATDYLNIVVNVAQGTKGLVIDENENVGIGTTTPQQKLHVNGNILANGTINATTDLCIQGGACLSTVSSSAGGWTKTGTQVALTTATDNVSIGSTDFFVDNSKGYVGIGTTSPATQLHVVNRGLFDTAGVGTASVVSLGVGSENTGFTWNTGNALGISTNGGERIRIDNTGSVGIGTTSPGATLDINGANDVTQLRIRDDDASPTVATVNISRSDNLAINNYNNSLLYLRDHSYNVPLYITDNNFNPLFIVNGSGNVGIGTTSPGNLLTVGEPASAKNNVNATLKIQGMSVSDGGGGYYGSYGGALLSATNEFTTGARMYLITNALGLNKFAIIRSADVATTPTLGTNGVITSGTADFVMDNTGNVGIGTTAPTKKFEVNGTAGAFNVNPDNAGGPLLNTTSGNVTITSAGGSVIIRLG
;
A
#
# COMPACT_ATOMS: atom_id res chain seq x y z
N ASN A 1 84.35 47.24 -48.39
CA ASN A 1 84.11 45.82 -48.06
C ASN A 1 85.39 45.22 -47.53
N PHE A 2 85.37 44.76 -46.28
CA PHE A 2 86.46 43.99 -45.70
C PHE A 2 86.24 42.53 -46.10
N TYR A 3 87.16 41.92 -46.84
CA TYR A 3 87.09 40.53 -47.28
C TYR A 3 88.18 39.74 -46.54
N VAL A 4 87.80 38.66 -45.87
CA VAL A 4 88.75 37.69 -45.30
C VAL A 4 88.66 36.44 -46.18
N THR A 5 89.77 36.04 -46.80
CA THR A 5 89.86 34.82 -47.61
C THR A 5 90.35 33.66 -46.77
N ASP A 6 89.63 32.55 -46.87
CA ASP A 6 89.72 31.29 -46.12
C ASP A 6 91.05 30.53 -46.32
N ALA A 7 91.67 30.15 -45.22
CA ALA A 7 92.46 28.93 -45.13
C ALA A 7 91.79 28.04 -44.08
N ALA A 8 91.77 26.73 -44.34
CA ALA A 8 90.83 25.72 -43.82
C ALA A 8 90.59 25.59 -42.30
N THR A 9 91.16 26.43 -41.43
CA THR A 9 90.93 26.44 -39.98
C THR A 9 91.11 27.83 -39.35
N ASP A 10 90.47 28.89 -39.85
CA ASP A 10 90.51 30.21 -39.19
C ASP A 10 89.12 30.80 -38.87
N TYR A 11 88.92 31.13 -37.60
CA TYR A 11 87.76 31.85 -37.09
C TYR A 11 87.99 33.36 -37.24
N LEU A 12 87.02 34.13 -37.78
CA LEU A 12 87.05 35.58 -37.61
C LEU A 12 86.65 35.90 -36.16
N ASN A 13 87.66 36.03 -35.29
CA ASN A 13 87.48 36.31 -33.88
C ASN A 13 87.61 37.82 -33.63
N ILE A 14 86.49 38.54 -33.56
CA ILE A 14 86.49 39.96 -33.19
C ILE A 14 86.43 40.04 -31.66
N VAL A 15 87.60 39.97 -31.04
CA VAL A 15 87.75 40.15 -29.59
C VAL A 15 87.69 41.64 -29.27
N VAL A 16 86.54 42.11 -28.76
CA VAL A 16 86.44 43.48 -28.23
C VAL A 16 86.69 43.45 -26.73
N ASN A 17 87.92 43.82 -26.39
CA ASN A 17 88.44 44.22 -25.07
C ASN A 17 88.90 43.09 -24.10
N VAL A 18 90.23 43.00 -23.98
CA VAL A 18 91.00 42.17 -23.06
C VAL A 18 91.10 42.84 -21.68
N ALA A 19 90.28 42.39 -20.72
CA ALA A 19 90.59 42.56 -19.30
C ALA A 19 89.95 41.49 -18.38
N GLN A 20 88.85 40.84 -18.77
CA GLN A 20 88.23 39.77 -17.98
C GLN A 20 87.48 38.77 -18.89
N GLY A 21 88.20 37.83 -19.53
CA GLY A 21 87.71 36.49 -19.92
C GLY A 21 86.43 36.30 -20.75
N THR A 22 85.74 37.34 -21.22
CA THR A 22 84.49 37.17 -21.98
C THR A 22 84.76 37.05 -23.48
N LYS A 23 84.28 35.94 -24.03
CA LYS A 23 84.37 35.56 -25.44
C LYS A 23 83.49 36.55 -26.25
N GLY A 24 84.08 37.23 -27.23
CA GLY A 24 83.41 38.25 -28.04
C GLY A 24 82.46 37.69 -29.10
N LEU A 25 82.51 38.27 -30.32
CA LEU A 25 81.82 37.76 -31.50
C LEU A 25 82.70 36.72 -32.21
N VAL A 26 82.17 35.50 -32.38
CA VAL A 26 82.83 34.38 -33.05
C VAL A 26 82.00 33.98 -34.27
N ILE A 27 82.64 33.79 -35.42
CA ILE A 27 82.03 33.12 -36.57
C ILE A 27 82.83 31.84 -36.82
N ASP A 28 82.17 30.68 -36.76
CA ASP A 28 82.80 29.37 -36.96
C ASP A 28 82.89 28.94 -38.43
N GLU A 29 83.61 27.84 -38.68
CA GLU A 29 83.76 27.21 -40.01
C GLU A 29 82.42 26.76 -40.64
N ASN A 30 81.35 26.67 -39.85
CA ASN A 30 80.00 26.32 -40.29
C ASN A 30 79.10 27.57 -40.44
N GLU A 31 79.70 28.77 -40.44
CA GLU A 31 79.04 30.07 -40.50
C GLU A 31 78.07 30.36 -39.35
N ASN A 32 78.27 29.76 -38.18
CA ASN A 32 77.48 30.05 -37.00
C ASN A 32 78.06 31.25 -36.24
N VAL A 33 77.19 32.15 -35.78
CA VAL A 33 77.57 33.33 -35.01
C VAL A 33 77.42 33.04 -33.51
N GLY A 34 78.54 33.03 -32.78
CA GLY A 34 78.59 32.98 -31.32
C GLY A 34 78.75 34.37 -30.72
N ILE A 35 77.94 34.70 -29.70
CA ILE A 35 78.12 35.90 -28.85
C ILE A 35 78.28 35.40 -27.40
N GLY A 36 79.44 35.60 -26.78
CA GLY A 36 79.69 35.07 -25.43
C GLY A 36 80.10 33.58 -25.40
N THR A 37 80.25 32.94 -26.57
CA THR A 37 80.65 31.52 -26.71
C THR A 37 81.57 31.32 -27.92
N THR A 38 82.51 30.40 -27.81
CA THR A 38 83.48 30.03 -28.88
C THR A 38 83.07 28.79 -29.66
N THR A 39 82.03 28.10 -29.21
CA THR A 39 81.49 26.89 -29.83
C THR A 39 79.99 27.08 -30.03
N PRO A 40 79.58 27.95 -30.98
CA PRO A 40 78.17 28.14 -31.27
C PRO A 40 77.53 26.81 -31.70
N GLN A 41 76.35 26.50 -31.17
CA GLN A 41 75.65 25.23 -31.44
C GLN A 41 74.50 25.41 -32.44
N GLN A 42 74.24 26.65 -32.86
CA GLN A 42 73.18 27.08 -33.75
C GLN A 42 73.68 28.29 -34.55
N LYS A 43 73.03 28.61 -35.67
CA LYS A 43 73.40 29.74 -36.55
C LYS A 43 73.58 31.07 -35.82
N LEU A 44 72.84 31.28 -34.72
CA LEU A 44 73.12 32.32 -33.73
C LEU A 44 73.05 31.70 -32.33
N HIS A 45 74.17 31.68 -31.60
CA HIS A 45 74.24 31.23 -30.20
C HIS A 45 74.72 32.38 -29.31
N VAL A 46 73.81 32.91 -28.49
CA VAL A 46 74.13 33.93 -27.48
C VAL A 46 74.20 33.27 -26.10
N ASN A 47 75.38 33.26 -25.51
CA ASN A 47 75.57 32.83 -24.12
C ASN A 47 75.34 34.03 -23.19
N GLY A 48 74.06 34.37 -22.98
CA GLY A 48 73.61 35.55 -22.23
C GLY A 48 72.19 35.97 -22.61
N ASN A 49 71.76 37.15 -22.15
CA ASN A 49 70.44 37.70 -22.46
C ASN A 49 70.41 38.35 -23.85
N ILE A 50 69.32 38.16 -24.60
CA ILE A 50 69.04 38.85 -25.86
C ILE A 50 67.96 39.92 -25.59
N LEU A 51 68.30 41.20 -25.78
CA LEU A 51 67.33 42.29 -25.79
C LEU A 51 67.06 42.71 -27.24
N ALA A 52 65.86 42.43 -27.76
CA ALA A 52 65.40 42.91 -29.05
C ALA A 52 64.37 44.03 -28.85
N ASN A 53 64.70 45.26 -29.24
CA ASN A 53 63.78 46.41 -29.19
C ASN A 53 62.70 46.36 -30.30
N GLY A 54 62.67 45.30 -31.10
CA GLY A 54 61.72 45.03 -32.17
C GLY A 54 61.31 43.56 -32.16
N THR A 55 60.74 43.07 -33.26
CA THR A 55 60.31 41.67 -33.37
C THR A 55 61.47 40.74 -33.72
N ILE A 56 61.49 39.56 -33.12
CA ILE A 56 62.29 38.42 -33.60
C ILE A 56 61.39 37.63 -34.56
N ASN A 57 61.64 37.73 -35.86
CA ASN A 57 60.84 37.05 -36.88
C ASN A 57 61.43 35.66 -37.17
N ALA A 58 60.94 34.63 -36.46
CA ALA A 58 61.27 33.24 -36.77
C ALA A 58 60.27 32.69 -37.79
N THR A 59 60.75 32.15 -38.91
CA THR A 59 59.92 31.51 -39.95
C THR A 59 59.44 30.11 -39.55
N THR A 60 59.96 29.59 -38.44
CA THR A 60 59.57 28.33 -37.79
C THR A 60 59.44 28.62 -36.28
N ASP A 61 60.04 27.80 -35.41
CA ASP A 61 59.84 27.87 -33.98
C ASP A 61 60.93 28.69 -33.28
N LEU A 62 60.56 29.43 -32.21
CA LEU A 62 61.54 29.99 -31.28
C LEU A 62 61.68 29.07 -30.06
N CYS A 63 62.73 28.26 -30.02
CA CYS A 63 62.96 27.36 -28.89
C CYS A 63 63.75 28.05 -27.78
N ILE A 64 63.23 28.01 -26.54
CA ILE A 64 63.98 28.38 -25.34
C ILE A 64 64.64 27.12 -24.80
N GLN A 65 65.97 27.12 -24.65
CA GLN A 65 66.71 25.96 -24.16
C GLN A 65 66.21 25.53 -22.76
N GLY A 66 65.82 24.26 -22.62
CA GLY A 66 65.22 23.70 -21.39
C GLY A 66 63.69 23.84 -21.30
N GLY A 67 63.06 24.49 -22.27
CA GLY A 67 61.60 24.57 -22.43
C GLY A 67 61.12 23.94 -23.75
N ALA A 68 59.80 23.97 -23.97
CA ALA A 68 59.22 23.60 -25.26
C ALA A 68 59.49 24.67 -26.32
N CYS A 69 59.64 24.26 -27.57
CA CYS A 69 59.70 25.18 -28.69
C CYS A 69 58.41 26.00 -28.77
N LEU A 70 58.53 27.33 -28.80
CA LEU A 70 57.39 28.21 -29.08
C LEU A 70 57.13 28.13 -30.58
N SER A 71 56.34 27.15 -30.99
CA SER A 71 56.17 26.82 -32.41
C SER A 71 55.24 27.74 -33.19
N THR A 72 54.94 28.91 -32.64
CA THR A 72 54.56 30.13 -33.38
C THR A 72 54.45 31.26 -32.36
N VAL A 73 55.19 32.34 -32.57
CA VAL A 73 54.84 33.65 -31.98
C VAL A 73 53.81 34.34 -32.88
N SER A 74 52.78 33.61 -33.29
CA SER A 74 51.49 34.09 -33.78
C SER A 74 50.44 32.96 -33.73
N SER A 75 49.52 33.08 -32.78
CA SER A 75 48.16 32.51 -32.80
C SER A 75 47.87 31.01 -32.95
N SER A 76 48.76 30.04 -33.20
CA SER A 76 48.24 28.67 -33.50
C SER A 76 49.11 27.44 -33.20
N ALA A 77 50.17 27.51 -32.40
CA ALA A 77 50.84 26.29 -31.98
C ALA A 77 50.92 26.21 -30.46
N GLY A 78 49.83 25.69 -29.90
CA GLY A 78 49.64 25.56 -28.46
C GLY A 78 48.23 25.86 -27.98
N GLY A 79 47.20 25.77 -28.85
CA GLY A 79 45.78 25.66 -28.51
C GLY A 79 45.09 26.84 -27.83
N TRP A 80 45.82 27.80 -27.26
CA TRP A 80 45.25 28.87 -26.44
C TRP A 80 45.57 30.23 -27.05
N THR A 81 44.57 30.96 -27.54
CA THR A 81 44.73 32.38 -27.89
C THR A 81 44.16 33.27 -26.80
N LYS A 82 44.91 34.33 -26.46
CA LYS A 82 44.37 35.41 -25.66
C LYS A 82 43.59 36.35 -26.59
N THR A 83 42.27 36.25 -26.58
CA THR A 83 41.40 37.21 -27.26
C THR A 83 40.79 38.14 -26.20
N GLY A 84 41.37 39.34 -26.05
CA GLY A 84 40.90 40.30 -25.04
C GLY A 84 41.10 39.82 -23.60
N THR A 85 39.99 39.61 -22.86
CA THR A 85 39.96 39.20 -21.45
C THR A 85 39.81 37.69 -21.23
N GLN A 86 39.65 36.90 -22.28
CA GLN A 86 39.45 35.44 -22.20
C GLN A 86 40.61 34.70 -22.90
N VAL A 87 40.90 33.48 -22.43
CA VAL A 87 41.77 32.55 -23.13
C VAL A 87 40.90 31.49 -23.79
N ALA A 88 40.92 31.41 -25.12
CA ALA A 88 40.03 30.57 -25.91
C ALA A 88 40.82 29.47 -26.65
N LEU A 89 40.18 28.31 -26.81
CA LEU A 89 40.68 27.24 -27.66
C LEU A 89 40.53 27.61 -29.13
N THR A 90 41.62 27.57 -29.90
CA THR A 90 41.61 27.98 -31.32
C THR A 90 41.12 26.91 -32.28
N THR A 91 41.17 25.64 -31.89
CA THR A 91 40.71 24.53 -32.72
C THR A 91 39.64 23.73 -31.99
N ALA A 92 38.64 23.25 -32.74
CA ALA A 92 37.55 22.43 -32.19
C ALA A 92 38.02 21.08 -31.63
N THR A 93 39.26 20.69 -31.90
CA THR A 93 39.85 19.40 -31.50
C THR A 93 40.74 19.49 -30.26
N ASP A 94 41.17 20.69 -29.87
CA ASP A 94 42.02 20.86 -28.69
C ASP A 94 41.19 20.69 -27.42
N ASN A 95 41.66 19.86 -26.49
CA ASN A 95 41.02 19.66 -25.19
C ASN A 95 41.77 20.41 -24.09
N VAL A 96 41.07 20.82 -23.04
CA VAL A 96 41.71 21.30 -21.80
C VAL A 96 41.91 20.10 -20.88
N SER A 97 43.10 19.92 -20.30
CA SER A 97 43.32 18.94 -19.24
C SER A 97 44.16 19.56 -18.12
N ILE A 98 43.70 19.46 -16.88
CA ILE A 98 44.43 19.85 -15.66
C ILE A 98 44.47 18.62 -14.75
N GLY A 99 45.67 18.20 -14.36
CA GLY A 99 45.88 16.83 -13.90
C GLY A 99 45.56 15.84 -15.04
N SER A 100 46.08 14.63 -15.00
CA SER A 100 45.76 13.64 -16.05
C SER A 100 44.27 13.29 -16.11
N THR A 101 43.51 13.58 -15.06
CA THR A 101 42.07 13.29 -14.95
C THR A 101 41.26 14.34 -14.20
N ASP A 102 41.87 15.30 -13.50
CA ASP A 102 41.15 16.09 -12.49
C ASP A 102 40.12 17.04 -13.09
N PHE A 103 40.49 17.75 -14.17
CA PHE A 103 39.58 18.58 -14.95
C PHE A 103 39.88 18.41 -16.44
N PHE A 104 38.88 18.10 -17.23
CA PHE A 104 38.98 17.86 -18.66
C PHE A 104 37.86 18.57 -19.41
N VAL A 105 38.16 19.22 -20.53
CA VAL A 105 37.15 19.74 -21.46
C VAL A 105 37.35 19.06 -22.79
N ASP A 106 36.39 18.24 -23.20
CA ASP A 106 36.30 17.67 -24.54
C ASP A 106 35.67 18.71 -25.46
N ASN A 107 36.49 19.54 -26.10
CA ASN A 107 36.01 20.63 -26.96
C ASN A 107 35.29 20.09 -28.21
N SER A 108 35.65 18.88 -28.65
CA SER A 108 35.02 18.25 -29.81
C SER A 108 33.53 17.93 -29.57
N LYS A 109 33.13 17.79 -28.30
CA LYS A 109 31.74 17.53 -27.88
C LYS A 109 31.11 18.67 -27.07
N GLY A 110 31.92 19.63 -26.61
CA GLY A 110 31.52 20.65 -25.65
C GLY A 110 31.24 20.09 -24.25
N TYR A 111 31.94 19.02 -23.86
CA TYR A 111 31.69 18.32 -22.58
C TYR A 111 32.79 18.62 -21.57
N VAL A 112 32.44 18.68 -20.29
CA VAL A 112 33.37 18.87 -19.18
C VAL A 112 33.43 17.60 -18.33
N GLY A 113 34.60 17.00 -18.22
CA GLY A 113 34.91 15.89 -17.32
C GLY A 113 35.60 16.36 -16.04
N ILE A 114 35.22 15.83 -14.88
CA ILE A 114 35.94 16.01 -13.61
C ILE A 114 36.28 14.62 -13.07
N GLY A 115 37.56 14.33 -12.86
CA GLY A 115 38.04 12.98 -12.53
C GLY A 115 38.09 11.99 -13.73
N THR A 116 37.71 12.42 -14.93
CA THR A 116 37.68 11.60 -16.16
C THR A 116 38.07 12.41 -17.39
N THR A 117 38.80 11.79 -18.32
CA THR A 117 39.13 12.33 -19.65
C THR A 117 38.20 11.83 -20.75
N SER A 118 37.18 11.05 -20.41
CA SER A 118 36.16 10.56 -21.34
C SER A 118 34.76 10.91 -20.82
N PRO A 119 34.36 12.19 -20.86
CA PRO A 119 33.04 12.61 -20.45
C PRO A 119 31.98 12.00 -21.39
N ALA A 120 30.93 11.40 -20.81
CA ALA A 120 29.82 10.80 -21.57
C ALA A 120 28.62 11.75 -21.71
N THR A 121 28.60 12.84 -20.94
CA THR A 121 27.55 13.88 -20.89
C THR A 121 28.20 15.26 -20.83
N GLN A 122 27.42 16.32 -21.07
CA GLN A 122 27.90 17.72 -21.08
C GLN A 122 28.70 18.11 -19.82
N LEU A 123 28.34 17.55 -18.67
CA LEU A 123 29.16 17.57 -17.46
C LEU A 123 29.21 16.14 -16.89
N HIS A 124 30.38 15.51 -16.83
CA HIS A 124 30.61 14.16 -16.32
C HIS A 124 31.64 14.17 -15.19
N VAL A 125 31.19 13.97 -13.94
CA VAL A 125 32.05 13.93 -12.75
C VAL A 125 32.16 12.50 -12.24
N VAL A 126 33.36 11.94 -12.12
CA VAL A 126 33.61 10.62 -11.51
C VAL A 126 34.35 10.75 -10.18
N ASN A 127 34.16 9.79 -9.27
CA ASN A 127 34.87 9.68 -7.99
C ASN A 127 34.68 10.84 -7.00
N ARG A 128 33.44 11.37 -6.93
CA ARG A 128 32.85 12.32 -5.95
C ARG A 128 32.75 13.75 -6.48
N GLY A 129 31.56 14.11 -6.97
CA GLY A 129 31.12 15.49 -7.13
C GLY A 129 30.01 15.79 -6.13
N LEU A 130 30.32 16.51 -5.06
CA LEU A 130 29.31 17.34 -4.42
C LEU A 130 29.05 18.48 -5.42
N PHE A 131 27.88 18.53 -6.05
CA PHE A 131 27.45 19.70 -6.81
C PHE A 131 27.07 20.80 -5.81
N ASP A 132 28.08 21.45 -5.22
CA ASP A 132 27.89 22.63 -4.39
C ASP A 132 27.58 23.80 -5.34
N THR A 133 26.30 24.13 -5.50
CA THR A 133 25.92 25.37 -6.17
C THR A 133 26.15 26.49 -5.15
N ALA A 134 27.39 26.97 -5.05
CA ALA A 134 27.75 28.10 -4.20
C ALA A 134 26.95 29.34 -4.65
N GLY A 135 25.78 29.54 -4.05
CA GLY A 135 24.81 30.55 -4.47
C GLY A 135 23.40 30.44 -3.88
N VAL A 136 23.05 29.37 -3.17
CA VAL A 136 21.80 29.31 -2.38
C VAL A 136 22.11 29.24 -0.88
N GLY A 137 21.85 30.34 -0.19
CA GLY A 137 22.09 30.46 1.24
C GLY A 137 21.36 29.37 2.05
N THR A 138 22.13 28.74 2.96
CA THR A 138 21.67 28.04 4.17
C THR A 138 21.01 26.65 4.11
N ALA A 139 21.11 25.89 3.01
CA ALA A 139 20.91 24.43 3.08
C ALA A 139 21.67 23.72 1.95
N SER A 140 22.38 22.63 2.26
CA SER A 140 23.07 21.79 1.27
C SER A 140 22.06 21.11 0.34
N VAL A 141 21.74 21.74 -0.78
CA VAL A 141 20.84 21.17 -1.78
C VAL A 141 21.67 20.42 -2.83
N VAL A 142 21.68 19.09 -2.79
CA VAL A 142 21.81 18.33 -4.04
C VAL A 142 20.44 18.42 -4.71
N SER A 143 20.21 19.46 -5.51
CA SER A 143 19.02 19.51 -6.35
C SER A 143 19.27 18.55 -7.50
N LEU A 144 18.65 17.38 -7.45
CA LEU A 144 18.41 16.61 -8.67
C LEU A 144 17.32 17.37 -9.43
N GLY A 145 17.74 18.47 -10.08
CA GLY A 145 16.84 19.44 -10.69
C GLY A 145 16.10 18.83 -11.87
N VAL A 146 14.82 18.53 -11.69
CA VAL A 146 13.87 18.33 -12.79
C VAL A 146 13.26 19.69 -13.16
N GLY A 147 14.02 20.50 -13.90
CA GLY A 147 13.49 21.48 -14.86
C GLY A 147 12.79 22.78 -14.38
N SER A 148 12.68 23.11 -13.08
CA SER A 148 12.19 24.44 -12.63
C SER A 148 12.51 24.75 -11.17
N GLU A 149 12.57 26.04 -10.78
CA GLU A 149 12.79 26.51 -9.40
C GLU A 149 11.74 25.99 -8.39
N ASN A 150 10.60 25.48 -8.88
CA ASN A 150 9.42 25.18 -8.07
C ASN A 150 9.14 23.67 -7.95
N THR A 151 9.91 22.81 -8.62
CA THR A 151 9.68 21.35 -8.66
C THR A 151 10.99 20.58 -8.54
N GLY A 152 11.07 19.65 -7.58
CA GLY A 152 12.24 18.78 -7.44
C GLY A 152 12.43 18.18 -6.05
N PHE A 153 13.55 17.49 -5.87
CA PHE A 153 14.02 17.03 -4.55
C PHE A 153 14.65 18.19 -3.79
N THR A 154 14.18 18.45 -2.59
CA THR A 154 14.67 19.50 -1.70
C THR A 154 15.36 18.88 -0.49
N TRP A 155 16.40 19.53 0.01
CA TRP A 155 17.01 19.20 1.29
C TRP A 155 16.74 20.36 2.21
N ASN A 156 15.83 20.17 3.16
CA ASN A 156 15.40 21.25 4.05
C ASN A 156 16.37 21.36 5.23
N THR A 157 16.33 22.52 5.91
CA THR A 157 17.04 22.70 7.17
C THR A 157 16.66 21.59 8.17
N GLY A 158 17.67 21.04 8.85
CA GLY A 158 17.45 19.96 9.83
C GLY A 158 17.52 18.53 9.28
N ASN A 159 18.19 18.30 8.14
CA ASN A 159 18.45 16.97 7.55
C ASN A 159 17.20 16.22 7.06
N ALA A 160 16.19 16.96 6.57
CA ALA A 160 15.01 16.36 5.97
C ALA A 160 15.13 16.29 4.44
N LEU A 161 14.67 15.19 3.85
CA LEU A 161 14.56 15.00 2.41
C LEU A 161 13.13 15.32 1.97
N GLY A 162 12.95 16.27 1.07
CA GLY A 162 11.67 16.72 0.56
C GLY A 162 11.49 16.48 -0.94
N ILE A 163 10.23 16.46 -1.37
CA ILE A 163 9.80 16.56 -2.77
C ILE A 163 8.84 17.73 -2.85
N SER A 164 9.13 18.70 -3.71
CA SER A 164 8.33 19.92 -3.88
C SER A 164 7.75 20.02 -5.28
N THR A 165 6.57 20.63 -5.39
CA THR A 165 5.95 21.06 -6.66
C THR A 165 5.22 22.38 -6.47
N ASN A 166 5.30 23.26 -7.47
CA ASN A 166 4.74 24.62 -7.41
C ASN A 166 5.23 25.41 -6.17
N GLY A 167 6.50 25.23 -5.77
CA GLY A 167 7.13 25.96 -4.66
C GLY A 167 6.74 25.48 -3.26
N GLY A 168 5.83 24.50 -3.15
CA GLY A 168 5.42 23.89 -1.88
C GLY A 168 5.93 22.45 -1.73
N GLU A 169 6.35 22.10 -0.51
CA GLU A 169 6.72 20.73 -0.15
C GLU A 169 5.47 19.82 -0.16
N ARG A 170 5.60 18.66 -0.81
CA ARG A 170 4.52 17.68 -1.00
C ARG A 170 4.77 16.41 -0.22
N ILE A 171 6.01 15.96 -0.19
CA ILE A 171 6.45 14.79 0.58
C ILE A 171 7.69 15.21 1.34
N ARG A 172 7.78 14.84 2.61
CA ARG A 172 8.94 15.00 3.48
C ARG A 172 9.30 13.67 4.09
N ILE A 173 10.59 13.38 4.21
CA ILE A 173 11.16 12.42 5.15
C ILE A 173 11.97 13.25 6.14
N ASP A 174 11.55 13.32 7.39
CA ASP A 174 12.26 14.10 8.40
C ASP A 174 13.54 13.41 8.90
N ASN A 175 14.27 14.07 9.80
CA ASN A 175 15.51 13.51 10.35
C ASN A 175 15.33 12.32 11.30
N THR A 176 14.09 11.98 11.66
CA THR A 176 13.75 10.78 12.42
C THR A 176 13.35 9.61 11.51
N GLY A 177 13.19 9.86 10.21
CA GLY A 177 12.74 8.90 9.21
C GLY A 177 11.23 8.88 8.99
N SER A 178 10.49 9.80 9.59
CA SER A 178 9.03 9.88 9.44
C SER A 178 8.66 10.54 8.10
N VAL A 179 7.71 9.94 7.40
CA VAL A 179 7.22 10.38 6.09
C VAL A 179 5.98 11.25 6.26
N GLY A 180 6.07 12.53 5.91
CA GLY A 180 4.93 13.45 5.79
C GLY A 180 4.49 13.58 4.34
N ILE A 181 3.19 13.46 4.05
CA ILE A 181 2.59 13.82 2.75
C ILE A 181 1.65 14.99 3.00
N GLY A 182 1.99 16.17 2.45
CA GLY A 182 1.24 17.42 2.67
C GLY A 182 1.43 18.05 4.06
N THR A 183 2.35 17.53 4.87
CA THR A 183 2.78 18.13 6.15
C THR A 183 4.30 18.23 6.21
N THR A 184 4.80 19.27 6.85
CA THR A 184 6.23 19.48 7.12
C THR A 184 6.64 18.99 8.51
N SER A 185 5.68 18.64 9.36
CA SER A 185 5.91 18.18 10.74
C SER A 185 5.11 16.90 10.97
N PRO A 186 5.57 15.75 10.44
CA PRO A 186 4.85 14.49 10.60
C PRO A 186 4.73 14.11 12.08
N GLY A 187 3.51 13.84 12.55
CA GLY A 187 3.24 13.38 13.92
C GLY A 187 3.36 11.86 14.10
N ALA A 188 3.59 11.11 13.02
CA ALA A 188 3.72 9.66 12.98
C ALA A 188 4.65 9.24 11.84
N THR A 189 5.08 7.97 11.82
CA THR A 189 5.99 7.42 10.79
C THR A 189 5.48 7.63 9.37
N LEU A 190 4.16 7.60 9.15
CA LEU A 190 3.52 8.08 7.94
C LEU A 190 2.36 8.98 8.34
N ASP A 191 2.47 10.26 8.00
CA ASP A 191 1.45 11.28 8.29
C ASP A 191 0.99 11.91 6.98
N ILE A 192 -0.29 11.71 6.63
CA ILE A 192 -0.88 12.27 5.41
C ILE A 192 -1.81 13.38 5.85
N ASN A 193 -1.48 14.61 5.46
CA ASN A 193 -2.27 15.80 5.68
C ASN A 193 -2.74 16.36 4.33
N GLY A 194 -4.01 16.12 3.98
CA GLY A 194 -4.60 16.63 2.74
C GLY A 194 -4.97 18.11 2.85
N ALA A 195 -4.69 18.88 1.80
CA ALA A 195 -5.05 20.29 1.71
C ALA A 195 -6.54 20.55 1.33
N ASN A 196 -7.29 19.50 0.97
CA ASN A 196 -8.69 19.57 0.55
C ASN A 196 -9.59 18.85 1.56
N ASP A 197 -10.92 19.08 1.50
CA ASP A 197 -11.94 18.60 2.46
C ASP A 197 -11.89 17.11 2.82
N VAL A 198 -11.22 16.26 2.02
CA VAL A 198 -11.05 14.84 2.32
C VAL A 198 -9.58 14.43 2.16
N THR A 199 -8.94 14.08 3.27
CA THR A 199 -7.65 13.37 3.27
C THR A 199 -7.91 11.88 3.08
N GLN A 200 -7.26 11.25 2.11
CA GLN A 200 -7.44 9.81 1.83
C GLN A 200 -6.10 9.11 1.62
N LEU A 201 -5.95 7.95 2.25
CA LEU A 201 -5.01 6.92 1.79
C LEU A 201 -5.75 6.04 0.79
N ARG A 202 -5.37 6.13 -0.48
CA ARG A 202 -5.97 5.30 -1.53
C ARG A 202 -5.03 4.16 -1.89
N ILE A 203 -5.48 2.93 -1.67
CA ILE A 203 -4.82 1.70 -2.10
C ILE A 203 -5.71 1.08 -3.18
N ARG A 204 -5.19 0.95 -4.40
CA ARG A 204 -5.88 0.31 -5.54
C ARG A 204 -4.96 -0.76 -6.11
N ASP A 205 -5.59 -1.75 -6.72
CA ASP A 205 -4.95 -2.65 -7.66
C ASP A 205 -5.63 -2.40 -9.02
N ASP A 206 -4.84 -2.22 -10.08
CA ASP A 206 -5.33 -1.94 -11.44
C ASP A 206 -5.47 -3.24 -12.28
N ASP A 207 -5.10 -4.40 -11.72
CA ASP A 207 -5.21 -5.68 -12.40
C ASP A 207 -6.67 -6.16 -12.51
N ALA A 208 -7.04 -6.68 -13.69
CA ALA A 208 -8.41 -7.12 -14.03
C ALA A 208 -8.82 -8.47 -13.39
N SER A 209 -7.99 -9.02 -12.49
CA SER A 209 -8.23 -10.28 -11.78
C SER A 209 -8.52 -9.96 -10.30
N PRO A 210 -9.20 -10.81 -9.51
CA PRO A 210 -9.57 -10.47 -8.14
C PRO A 210 -8.34 -10.50 -7.21
N THR A 211 -7.45 -9.53 -7.34
CA THR A 211 -6.39 -9.23 -6.39
C THR A 211 -6.88 -8.12 -5.48
N VAL A 212 -6.78 -8.35 -4.17
CA VAL A 212 -7.30 -7.43 -3.15
C VAL A 212 -6.18 -6.46 -2.80
N ALA A 213 -6.43 -5.16 -2.97
CA ALA A 213 -5.65 -4.12 -2.31
C ALA A 213 -5.81 -4.29 -0.79
N THR A 214 -4.78 -4.79 -0.10
CA THR A 214 -4.83 -5.07 1.34
C THR A 214 -4.05 -4.04 2.15
N VAL A 215 -4.54 -3.76 3.35
CA VAL A 215 -3.75 -3.18 4.45
C VAL A 215 -3.35 -4.35 5.35
N ASN A 216 -2.09 -4.75 5.32
CA ASN A 216 -1.57 -5.80 6.20
C ASN A 216 -1.15 -5.19 7.53
N ILE A 217 -1.76 -5.65 8.63
CA ILE A 217 -1.28 -5.37 9.98
C ILE A 217 -0.68 -6.66 10.52
N SER A 218 0.64 -6.63 10.75
CA SER A 218 1.40 -7.78 11.26
C SER A 218 1.56 -7.68 12.77
N ARG A 219 1.89 -8.80 13.44
CA ARG A 219 1.97 -8.93 14.91
C ARG A 219 0.57 -8.78 15.55
N SER A 220 0.49 -8.74 16.88
CA SER A 220 -0.78 -8.61 17.62
C SER A 220 -1.32 -7.16 17.63
N ASP A 221 -1.10 -6.42 16.55
CA ASP A 221 -1.50 -5.02 16.41
C ASP A 221 -2.92 -4.91 15.83
N ASN A 222 -3.61 -3.82 16.12
CA ASN A 222 -4.99 -3.58 15.69
C ASN A 222 -5.04 -2.52 14.59
N LEU A 223 -5.98 -2.66 13.64
CA LEU A 223 -6.35 -1.55 12.76
C LEU A 223 -7.33 -0.65 13.50
N ALA A 224 -6.85 0.49 14.01
CA ALA A 224 -7.69 1.49 14.63
C ALA A 224 -8.22 2.47 13.57
N ILE A 225 -9.56 2.59 13.46
CA ILE A 225 -10.23 3.61 12.65
C ILE A 225 -10.88 4.61 13.61
N ASN A 226 -10.16 5.70 13.92
CA ASN A 226 -10.64 6.73 14.84
C ASN A 226 -11.40 7.82 14.08
N ASN A 227 -12.70 7.92 14.34
CA ASN A 227 -13.58 8.90 13.72
C ASN A 227 -13.95 9.99 14.73
N TYR A 228 -13.41 11.20 14.55
CA TYR A 228 -13.82 12.36 15.34
C TYR A 228 -15.11 12.97 14.77
N ASN A 229 -15.94 13.59 15.63
CA ASN A 229 -17.14 14.36 15.25
C ASN A 229 -18.23 13.60 14.47
N ASN A 230 -18.66 12.42 14.94
CA ASN A 230 -19.77 11.63 14.36
C ASN A 230 -19.55 11.11 12.93
N SER A 231 -18.30 10.93 12.51
CA SER A 231 -18.00 10.35 11.19
C SER A 231 -18.35 8.85 11.14
N LEU A 232 -18.93 8.39 10.02
CA LEU A 232 -19.37 7.01 9.79
C LEU A 232 -18.28 6.18 9.10
N LEU A 233 -18.15 4.90 9.49
CA LEU A 233 -17.38 3.91 8.73
C LEU A 233 -18.22 3.39 7.57
N TYR A 234 -17.83 3.73 6.34
CA TYR A 234 -18.44 3.18 5.12
C TYR A 234 -17.62 2.00 4.60
N LEU A 235 -18.20 0.80 4.64
CA LEU A 235 -17.69 -0.37 3.93
C LEU A 235 -18.57 -0.56 2.69
N ARG A 236 -18.06 -0.14 1.52
CA ARG A 236 -18.80 -0.22 0.25
C ARG A 236 -18.10 -1.21 -0.67
N ASP A 237 -18.82 -2.22 -1.09
CA ASP A 237 -18.43 -3.04 -2.23
C ASP A 237 -18.86 -2.35 -3.52
N HIS A 238 -17.94 -2.26 -4.48
CA HIS A 238 -18.16 -1.51 -5.71
C HIS A 238 -18.76 -2.35 -6.84
N SER A 239 -18.76 -3.71 -6.79
CA SER A 239 -19.43 -4.56 -7.81
C SER A 239 -19.35 -6.08 -7.58
N TYR A 240 -18.55 -6.61 -6.63
CA TYR A 240 -18.14 -8.02 -6.67
C TYR A 240 -18.78 -8.93 -5.61
N ASN A 241 -19.79 -8.44 -4.89
CA ASN A 241 -20.39 -9.11 -3.75
C ASN A 241 -19.34 -9.61 -2.73
N VAL A 242 -18.31 -8.79 -2.46
CA VAL A 242 -17.21 -9.14 -1.57
C VAL A 242 -17.75 -9.20 -0.14
N PRO A 243 -17.73 -10.38 0.50
CA PRO A 243 -18.15 -10.52 1.88
C PRO A 243 -17.20 -9.80 2.84
N LEU A 244 -17.76 -9.21 3.90
CA LEU A 244 -17.00 -8.75 5.06
C LEU A 244 -16.74 -9.95 5.97
N TYR A 245 -15.49 -10.26 6.29
CA TYR A 245 -15.13 -11.32 7.23
C TYR A 245 -14.42 -10.77 8.47
N ILE A 246 -14.76 -11.32 9.62
CA ILE A 246 -13.91 -11.34 10.82
C ILE A 246 -13.57 -12.81 11.07
N THR A 247 -12.29 -13.14 11.14
CA THR A 247 -11.82 -14.53 11.26
C THR A 247 -10.99 -14.74 12.52
N ASP A 248 -10.83 -15.99 12.94
CA ASP A 248 -9.82 -16.36 13.91
C ASP A 248 -8.41 -16.42 13.29
N ASN A 249 -7.39 -16.78 14.08
CA ASN A 249 -6.00 -16.89 13.63
C ASN A 249 -5.77 -17.98 12.56
N ASN A 250 -6.74 -18.86 12.35
CA ASN A 250 -6.72 -19.91 11.34
C ASN A 250 -7.58 -19.54 10.11
N PHE A 251 -8.01 -18.27 10.02
CA PHE A 251 -8.88 -17.74 8.97
C PHE A 251 -10.29 -18.34 8.94
N ASN A 252 -10.75 -18.95 10.05
CA ASN A 252 -12.13 -19.40 10.15
C ASN A 252 -13.06 -18.21 10.44
N PRO A 253 -14.14 -18.00 9.67
CA PRO A 253 -15.08 -16.90 9.89
C PRO A 253 -15.82 -16.99 11.23
N LEU A 254 -15.64 -15.96 12.06
CA LEU A 254 -16.38 -15.71 13.29
C LEU A 254 -17.59 -14.81 13.04
N PHE A 255 -17.45 -13.85 12.12
CA PHE A 255 -18.53 -13.00 11.65
C PHE A 255 -18.39 -12.81 10.14
N ILE A 256 -19.50 -12.88 9.42
CA ILE A 256 -19.54 -12.64 7.98
C ILE A 256 -20.75 -11.76 7.64
N VAL A 257 -20.57 -10.78 6.75
CA VAL A 257 -21.68 -10.28 5.92
C VAL A 257 -21.42 -10.82 4.53
N ASN A 258 -22.24 -11.76 4.07
CA ASN A 258 -22.01 -12.39 2.78
C ASN A 258 -22.32 -11.43 1.62
N GLY A 259 -21.97 -11.81 0.40
CA GLY A 259 -22.24 -11.03 -0.81
C GLY A 259 -23.72 -10.75 -1.11
N SER A 260 -24.65 -11.39 -0.40
CA SER A 260 -26.10 -11.15 -0.49
C SER A 260 -26.63 -10.30 0.67
N GLY A 261 -25.78 -9.82 1.57
CA GLY A 261 -26.15 -9.00 2.73
C GLY A 261 -26.59 -9.78 3.96
N ASN A 262 -26.51 -11.12 3.96
CA ASN A 262 -26.83 -11.95 5.11
C ASN A 262 -25.69 -11.94 6.13
N VAL A 263 -26.03 -11.83 7.41
CA VAL A 263 -25.08 -11.87 8.53
C VAL A 263 -24.95 -13.29 9.07
N GLY A 264 -23.72 -13.80 9.13
CA GLY A 264 -23.37 -15.04 9.78
C GLY A 264 -22.53 -14.78 11.03
N ILE A 265 -22.83 -15.43 12.15
CA ILE A 265 -22.01 -15.43 13.37
C ILE A 265 -21.63 -16.87 13.67
N GLY A 266 -20.34 -17.21 13.68
CA GLY A 266 -19.86 -18.59 13.86
C GLY A 266 -20.27 -19.54 12.73
N THR A 267 -20.63 -19.00 11.56
CA THR A 267 -20.94 -19.76 10.34
C THR A 267 -20.43 -19.00 9.13
N THR A 268 -19.93 -19.73 8.13
CA THR A 268 -19.38 -19.17 6.89
C THR A 268 -20.44 -18.98 5.80
N SER A 269 -21.66 -19.47 6.03
CA SER A 269 -22.68 -19.58 4.99
C SER A 269 -24.08 -19.24 5.54
N PRO A 270 -24.33 -17.98 5.93
CA PRO A 270 -25.64 -17.58 6.44
C PRO A 270 -26.72 -17.65 5.35
N GLY A 271 -27.76 -18.45 5.61
CA GLY A 271 -28.88 -18.68 4.69
C GLY A 271 -30.04 -17.70 4.85
N ASN A 272 -30.16 -17.05 6.01
CA ASN A 272 -31.13 -15.98 6.29
C ASN A 272 -30.39 -14.68 6.60
N LEU A 273 -31.11 -13.54 6.63
CA LEU A 273 -30.56 -12.22 7.00
C LEU A 273 -29.67 -12.26 8.24
N LEU A 274 -29.98 -13.11 9.21
CA LEU A 274 -29.11 -13.46 10.32
C LEU A 274 -29.08 -14.98 10.53
N THR A 275 -27.89 -15.57 10.55
CA THR A 275 -27.65 -16.97 10.90
C THR A 275 -26.56 -17.05 11.96
N VAL A 276 -26.79 -17.81 13.03
CA VAL A 276 -25.81 -18.06 14.09
C VAL A 276 -25.47 -19.55 14.09
N GLY A 277 -24.20 -19.90 13.86
CA GLY A 277 -23.68 -21.26 13.84
C GLY A 277 -22.95 -21.65 15.12
N GLU A 278 -22.71 -22.95 15.30
CA GLU A 278 -21.98 -23.49 16.46
C GLU A 278 -20.47 -23.32 16.32
N PRO A 279 -19.76 -22.73 17.31
CA PRO A 279 -18.30 -22.68 17.28
C PRO A 279 -17.73 -24.11 17.37
N ALA A 280 -16.80 -24.44 16.47
CA ALA A 280 -16.26 -25.79 16.25
C ALA A 280 -15.64 -26.50 17.48
N SER A 281 -15.47 -25.82 18.61
CA SER A 281 -14.89 -26.37 19.86
C SER A 281 -15.90 -26.69 20.98
N ALA A 282 -17.20 -26.49 20.79
CA ALA A 282 -18.20 -26.76 21.83
C ALA A 282 -18.90 -28.13 21.67
N LYS A 283 -18.14 -29.23 21.52
CA LYS A 283 -18.72 -30.61 21.53
C LYS A 283 -19.08 -31.12 22.93
N ASN A 284 -19.51 -30.23 23.84
CA ASN A 284 -20.07 -30.57 25.14
C ASN A 284 -21.46 -29.91 25.28
N ASN A 285 -22.41 -30.45 24.53
CA ASN A 285 -23.86 -30.56 24.79
C ASN A 285 -24.69 -29.38 25.35
N VAL A 286 -24.26 -28.10 25.30
CA VAL A 286 -25.17 -26.97 25.59
C VAL A 286 -24.98 -25.70 24.72
N ASN A 287 -23.91 -25.50 23.94
CA ASN A 287 -23.59 -24.14 23.45
C ASN A 287 -23.36 -23.95 21.93
N ALA A 288 -24.42 -24.12 21.12
CA ALA A 288 -24.87 -23.14 20.11
C ALA A 288 -26.16 -23.52 19.35
N THR A 289 -27.24 -23.76 20.09
CA THR A 289 -28.58 -23.81 19.51
C THR A 289 -28.91 -22.55 18.70
N LEU A 290 -29.47 -22.67 17.48
CA LEU A 290 -30.20 -21.57 16.82
C LEU A 290 -31.38 -21.18 17.72
N LYS A 291 -31.17 -20.17 18.56
CA LYS A 291 -32.21 -19.57 19.38
C LYS A 291 -33.07 -18.68 18.49
N ILE A 292 -34.20 -19.21 17.99
CA ILE A 292 -35.26 -18.41 17.37
C ILE A 292 -36.05 -17.72 18.49
N GLN A 293 -35.43 -16.72 19.12
CA GLN A 293 -36.08 -15.83 20.09
C GLN A 293 -36.65 -14.63 19.35
N GLY A 294 -37.87 -14.24 19.72
CA GLY A 294 -38.53 -13.10 19.09
C GLY A 294 -40.00 -12.91 19.44
N MET A 295 -40.62 -13.86 20.18
CA MET A 295 -42.02 -13.73 20.58
C MET A 295 -42.15 -13.41 22.07
N SER A 296 -42.44 -12.13 22.34
CA SER A 296 -42.62 -11.60 23.70
C SER A 296 -44.05 -11.80 24.17
N VAL A 297 -44.17 -12.26 25.41
CA VAL A 297 -45.47 -12.51 26.05
C VAL A 297 -45.50 -11.78 27.39
N SER A 298 -46.40 -10.82 27.54
CA SER A 298 -46.52 -9.95 28.72
C SER A 298 -47.51 -10.49 29.75
N ASP A 299 -47.41 -10.04 30.99
CA ASP A 299 -48.29 -10.43 32.11
C ASP A 299 -49.60 -9.63 32.19
N GLY A 300 -49.80 -8.69 31.25
CA GLY A 300 -50.94 -7.78 31.20
C GLY A 300 -50.84 -6.57 32.13
N GLY A 301 -49.99 -6.66 33.16
CA GLY A 301 -49.63 -5.59 34.07
C GLY A 301 -48.35 -4.84 33.66
N GLY A 302 -47.72 -5.22 32.54
CA GLY A 302 -46.51 -4.60 31.99
C GLY A 302 -45.21 -5.32 32.35
N GLY A 303 -45.28 -6.41 33.13
CA GLY A 303 -44.16 -7.31 33.39
C GLY A 303 -44.04 -8.42 32.33
N TYR A 304 -42.82 -8.89 32.14
CA TYR A 304 -42.44 -9.84 31.08
C TYR A 304 -42.06 -11.19 31.70
N TYR A 305 -42.67 -12.27 31.22
CA TYR A 305 -42.35 -13.62 31.71
C TYR A 305 -41.18 -14.30 30.98
N GLY A 306 -40.57 -13.66 29.98
CA GLY A 306 -39.39 -14.16 29.28
C GLY A 306 -39.52 -14.19 27.74
N SER A 307 -38.41 -14.48 27.07
CA SER A 307 -38.36 -14.67 25.61
C SER A 307 -38.55 -16.14 25.27
N TYR A 308 -39.66 -16.44 24.63
CA TYR A 308 -40.02 -17.78 24.22
C TYR A 308 -39.59 -18.02 22.77
N GLY A 309 -39.33 -19.29 22.46
CA GLY A 309 -39.11 -19.73 21.10
C GLY A 309 -40.41 -19.55 20.31
N GLY A 310 -40.34 -18.84 19.20
CA GLY A 310 -41.49 -18.57 18.35
C GLY A 310 -41.09 -18.68 16.90
N ALA A 311 -41.62 -19.69 16.21
CA ALA A 311 -41.47 -19.85 14.78
C ALA A 311 -42.85 -19.69 14.12
N LEU A 312 -43.04 -18.57 13.41
CA LEU A 312 -44.22 -18.37 12.60
C LEU A 312 -44.01 -19.05 11.24
N LEU A 313 -44.76 -20.11 11.01
CA LEU A 313 -44.89 -20.75 9.71
C LEU A 313 -46.04 -20.07 9.00
N SER A 314 -45.74 -19.19 8.05
CA SER A 314 -46.73 -18.42 7.32
C SER A 314 -46.55 -18.59 5.82
N ALA A 315 -47.67 -18.51 5.10
CA ALA A 315 -47.71 -18.50 3.67
C ALA A 315 -48.02 -17.04 3.24
N THR A 316 -47.15 -16.42 2.43
CA THR A 316 -47.19 -14.99 2.04
C THR A 316 -47.80 -14.63 0.65
N ASN A 317 -47.86 -15.54 -0.33
CA ASN A 317 -48.45 -15.41 -1.67
C ASN A 317 -48.99 -16.74 -2.31
N GLU A 318 -50.13 -16.67 -3.05
CA GLU A 318 -50.76 -17.74 -3.87
C GLU A 318 -51.38 -18.95 -3.13
N PHE A 319 -52.38 -18.71 -2.29
CA PHE A 319 -53.00 -19.76 -1.48
C PHE A 319 -54.47 -20.02 -1.77
N THR A 320 -54.90 -21.25 -1.51
CA THR A 320 -56.33 -21.59 -1.47
C THR A 320 -56.95 -21.08 -0.17
N THR A 321 -58.28 -20.96 -0.17
CA THR A 321 -59.06 -20.56 1.01
C THR A 321 -58.88 -21.49 2.23
N GLY A 322 -58.36 -22.71 2.05
CA GLY A 322 -58.02 -23.65 3.13
C GLY A 322 -56.66 -23.41 3.80
N ALA A 323 -55.80 -22.55 3.25
CA ALA A 323 -54.45 -22.35 3.76
C ALA A 323 -54.40 -21.66 5.13
N ARG A 324 -53.42 -22.01 5.96
CA ARG A 324 -53.27 -21.53 7.33
C ARG A 324 -51.82 -21.28 7.67
N MET A 325 -51.60 -20.35 8.59
CA MET A 325 -50.33 -20.16 9.26
C MET A 325 -50.31 -20.97 10.56
N TYR A 326 -49.11 -21.32 11.02
CA TYR A 326 -48.89 -22.05 12.25
C TYR A 326 -47.78 -21.40 13.06
N LEU A 327 -48.12 -20.95 14.25
CA LEU A 327 -47.14 -20.50 15.22
C LEU A 327 -46.74 -21.70 16.10
N ILE A 328 -45.49 -22.12 15.98
CA ILE A 328 -44.88 -23.13 16.86
C ILE A 328 -44.15 -22.40 17.97
N THR A 329 -44.49 -22.75 19.20
CA THR A 329 -43.97 -22.01 20.33
C THR A 329 -43.97 -22.80 21.62
N ASN A 330 -43.05 -22.47 22.52
CA ASN A 330 -43.10 -22.92 23.91
C ASN A 330 -43.73 -21.88 24.85
N ALA A 331 -44.44 -20.88 24.30
CA ALA A 331 -44.98 -19.74 25.07
C ALA A 331 -46.44 -19.90 25.50
N LEU A 332 -47.16 -20.92 25.01
CA LEU A 332 -48.58 -21.10 25.33
C LEU A 332 -48.74 -21.34 26.84
N GLY A 333 -49.60 -20.57 27.51
CA GLY A 333 -49.81 -20.68 28.96
C GLY A 333 -48.53 -20.59 29.79
N LEU A 334 -47.56 -19.82 29.31
CA LEU A 334 -46.27 -19.52 29.92
C LEU A 334 -45.19 -20.59 29.90
N ASN A 335 -45.42 -21.85 29.51
CA ASN A 335 -44.33 -22.84 29.34
C ASN A 335 -44.73 -24.10 28.55
N LYS A 336 -45.79 -24.05 27.76
CA LYS A 336 -46.27 -25.22 27.02
C LYS A 336 -45.78 -25.15 25.58
N PHE A 337 -45.31 -26.28 25.10
CA PHE A 337 -45.10 -26.45 23.67
C PHE A 337 -46.47 -26.51 22.99
N ALA A 338 -46.64 -25.73 21.92
CA ALA A 338 -47.89 -25.59 21.22
C ALA A 338 -47.70 -25.31 19.74
N ILE A 339 -48.70 -25.75 18.97
CA ILE A 339 -48.87 -25.41 17.58
C ILE A 339 -50.22 -24.70 17.45
N ILE A 340 -50.17 -23.41 17.09
CA ILE A 340 -51.33 -22.55 16.97
C ILE A 340 -51.59 -22.27 15.51
N ARG A 341 -52.70 -22.80 14.99
CA ARG A 341 -53.15 -22.60 13.62
C ARG A 341 -53.94 -21.30 13.52
N SER A 342 -53.75 -20.54 12.45
CA SER A 342 -54.53 -19.34 12.17
C SER A 342 -56.00 -19.64 11.86
N ALA A 343 -56.85 -18.60 11.90
CA ALA A 343 -58.23 -18.71 11.48
C ALA A 343 -58.34 -18.83 9.94
N ASP A 344 -57.50 -18.07 9.24
CA ASP A 344 -57.36 -18.06 7.79
C ASP A 344 -55.92 -17.71 7.38
N VAL A 345 -55.67 -17.50 6.09
CA VAL A 345 -54.32 -17.24 5.56
C VAL A 345 -53.86 -15.78 5.73
N ALA A 346 -54.75 -14.84 6.06
CA ALA A 346 -54.41 -13.43 6.20
C ALA A 346 -54.22 -13.02 7.68
N THR A 347 -54.76 -13.82 8.60
CA THR A 347 -54.78 -13.52 10.03
C THR A 347 -53.67 -14.26 10.76
N THR A 348 -52.62 -13.52 11.15
CA THR A 348 -51.47 -14.11 11.84
C THR A 348 -51.91 -14.73 13.17
N PRO A 349 -51.52 -15.97 13.48
CA PRO A 349 -51.77 -16.58 14.77
C PRO A 349 -50.84 -15.92 15.80
N THR A 350 -51.41 -15.50 16.91
CA THR A 350 -50.70 -14.70 17.91
C THR A 350 -51.06 -15.13 19.32
N LEU A 351 -50.07 -14.98 20.19
CA LEU A 351 -50.22 -15.07 21.62
C LEU A 351 -50.18 -13.67 22.21
N GLY A 352 -51.14 -13.36 23.06
CA GLY A 352 -51.18 -12.15 23.88
C GLY A 352 -50.77 -12.45 25.31
N THR A 353 -51.28 -11.65 26.23
CA THR A 353 -50.98 -11.70 27.66
C THR A 353 -51.05 -13.12 28.25
N ASN A 354 -50.08 -13.49 29.09
CA ASN A 354 -49.98 -14.80 29.76
C ASN A 354 -49.91 -16.01 28.82
N GLY A 355 -49.51 -15.79 27.57
CA GLY A 355 -49.41 -16.85 26.56
C GLY A 355 -50.80 -17.35 26.17
N VAL A 356 -51.80 -16.48 26.29
CA VAL A 356 -53.18 -16.75 25.88
C VAL A 356 -53.29 -16.50 24.39
N ILE A 357 -54.01 -17.38 23.69
CA ILE A 357 -54.24 -17.24 22.26
C ILE A 357 -55.17 -16.06 22.02
N THR A 358 -54.68 -15.06 21.28
CA THR A 358 -55.45 -13.89 20.85
C THR A 358 -55.90 -14.00 19.40
N SER A 359 -55.21 -14.82 18.60
CA SER A 359 -55.58 -15.14 17.23
C SER A 359 -55.17 -16.58 16.90
N GLY A 360 -56.08 -17.34 16.31
CA GLY A 360 -55.89 -18.75 15.97
C GLY A 360 -56.42 -19.75 17.01
N THR A 361 -56.09 -21.02 16.83
CA THR A 361 -56.48 -22.15 17.68
C THR A 361 -55.31 -23.09 17.90
N ALA A 362 -55.08 -23.51 19.14
CA ALA A 362 -54.07 -24.52 19.46
C ALA A 362 -54.62 -25.92 19.18
N ASP A 363 -54.08 -26.56 18.15
CA ASP A 363 -54.50 -27.91 17.77
C ASP A 363 -53.69 -28.98 18.51
N PHE A 364 -52.45 -28.68 18.87
CA PHE A 364 -51.55 -29.57 19.59
C PHE A 364 -50.88 -28.84 20.75
N VAL A 365 -50.90 -29.45 21.94
CA VAL A 365 -50.27 -28.91 23.14
C VAL A 365 -49.59 -30.01 23.91
N MET A 366 -48.35 -29.76 24.33
CA MET A 366 -47.67 -30.57 25.33
C MET A 366 -47.40 -29.71 26.57
N ASP A 367 -47.87 -30.20 27.71
CA ASP A 367 -47.62 -29.56 28.99
C ASP A 367 -46.27 -29.98 29.62
N ASN A 368 -45.89 -29.29 30.67
CA ASN A 368 -44.62 -29.44 31.40
C ASN A 368 -44.47 -30.80 32.08
N THR A 369 -45.57 -31.53 32.24
CA THR A 369 -45.59 -32.87 32.85
C THR A 369 -45.51 -33.98 31.80
N GLY A 370 -45.43 -33.59 30.51
CA GLY A 370 -45.34 -34.47 29.37
C GLY A 370 -46.68 -35.02 28.91
N ASN A 371 -47.80 -34.41 29.30
CA ASN A 371 -49.10 -34.78 28.77
C ASN A 371 -49.31 -34.14 27.40
N VAL A 372 -49.87 -34.90 26.47
CA VAL A 372 -50.12 -34.47 25.10
C VAL A 372 -51.62 -34.33 24.88
N GLY A 373 -52.03 -33.14 24.47
CA GLY A 373 -53.38 -32.79 24.09
C GLY A 373 -53.50 -32.53 22.59
N ILE A 374 -54.53 -33.10 21.97
CA ILE A 374 -54.96 -32.76 20.61
C ILE A 374 -56.37 -32.16 20.70
N GLY A 375 -56.54 -30.95 20.18
CA GLY A 375 -57.78 -30.17 20.28
C GLY A 375 -58.08 -29.64 21.69
N THR A 376 -57.13 -29.74 22.62
CA THR A 376 -57.24 -29.21 23.99
C THR A 376 -55.94 -28.54 24.41
N THR A 377 -56.06 -27.46 25.19
CA THR A 377 -54.92 -26.71 25.73
C THR A 377 -54.54 -27.11 27.16
N ALA A 378 -55.34 -27.98 27.78
CA ALA A 378 -55.16 -28.46 29.15
C ALA A 378 -55.38 -29.98 29.24
N PRO A 379 -54.50 -30.79 28.61
CA PRO A 379 -54.59 -32.24 28.73
C PRO A 379 -54.46 -32.68 30.19
N THR A 380 -55.36 -33.53 30.64
CA THR A 380 -55.40 -34.09 32.01
C THR A 380 -54.86 -35.52 32.08
N LYS A 381 -54.60 -36.12 30.91
CA LYS A 381 -54.06 -37.47 30.74
C LYS A 381 -52.82 -37.41 29.85
N LYS A 382 -51.98 -38.45 29.97
CA LYS A 382 -50.74 -38.57 29.18
C LYS A 382 -50.98 -38.40 27.69
N PHE A 383 -52.11 -38.89 27.20
CA PHE A 383 -52.61 -38.61 25.86
C PHE A 383 -54.11 -38.36 25.91
N GLU A 384 -54.53 -37.18 25.49
CA GLU A 384 -55.93 -36.76 25.47
C GLU A 384 -56.28 -36.16 24.10
N VAL A 385 -57.35 -36.67 23.49
CA VAL A 385 -57.90 -36.15 22.24
C VAL A 385 -59.29 -35.61 22.54
N ASN A 386 -59.48 -34.30 22.40
CA ASN A 386 -60.78 -33.67 22.57
C ASN A 386 -61.37 -33.35 21.19
N GLY A 387 -62.26 -34.23 20.72
CA GLY A 387 -62.91 -34.15 19.41
C GLY A 387 -63.32 -35.53 18.89
N THR A 388 -63.96 -35.58 17.73
CA THR A 388 -64.37 -36.84 17.08
C THR A 388 -63.17 -37.50 16.43
N ALA A 389 -62.57 -38.49 17.11
CA ALA A 389 -61.53 -39.33 16.53
C ALA A 389 -62.15 -40.44 15.67
N GLY A 390 -61.48 -40.84 14.59
CA GLY A 390 -61.87 -41.98 13.75
C GLY A 390 -61.61 -43.32 14.45
N ALA A 391 -60.79 -44.20 13.86
CA ALA A 391 -60.36 -45.44 14.51
C ALA A 391 -59.04 -45.22 15.28
N PHE A 392 -59.01 -45.61 16.56
CA PHE A 392 -57.78 -45.66 17.38
C PHE A 392 -57.19 -47.07 17.29
N ASN A 393 -56.08 -47.24 16.57
CA ASN A 393 -55.45 -48.54 16.31
C ASN A 393 -54.09 -48.66 17.00
N VAL A 394 -53.84 -49.78 17.68
CA VAL A 394 -52.58 -50.10 18.39
C VAL A 394 -52.13 -51.49 17.93
N ASN A 395 -50.87 -51.67 17.54
CA ASN A 395 -50.34 -52.91 16.93
C ASN A 395 -49.25 -53.53 17.83
N PRO A 396 -49.26 -54.85 18.13
CA PRO A 396 -48.32 -55.45 19.09
C PRO A 396 -47.15 -56.18 18.41
N ASP A 397 -45.95 -56.04 18.96
CA ASP A 397 -44.75 -56.67 18.43
C ASP A 397 -44.56 -58.08 19.03
N ASN A 398 -44.90 -59.13 18.27
CA ASN A 398 -44.51 -60.57 18.33
C ASN A 398 -44.36 -61.35 19.67
N ALA A 399 -44.73 -60.81 20.83
CA ALA A 399 -44.59 -61.49 22.11
C ALA A 399 -45.91 -61.55 22.88
N GLY A 400 -46.96 -62.09 22.25
CA GLY A 400 -48.14 -62.71 22.88
C GLY A 400 -48.88 -61.94 23.98
N GLY A 401 -48.54 -60.68 24.19
CA GLY A 401 -49.04 -59.85 25.28
C GLY A 401 -50.29 -59.08 24.86
N PRO A 402 -51.17 -58.73 25.81
CA PRO A 402 -52.38 -58.00 25.51
C PRO A 402 -52.09 -56.58 24.98
N LEU A 403 -52.73 -56.22 23.87
CA LEU A 403 -52.68 -54.91 23.19
C LEU A 403 -53.01 -53.71 24.10
N LEU A 404 -53.93 -53.93 25.04
CA LEU A 404 -54.20 -53.03 26.14
C LEU A 404 -54.08 -53.84 27.43
N ASN A 405 -52.97 -53.65 28.12
CA ASN A 405 -52.72 -54.29 29.40
C ASN A 405 -53.05 -53.31 30.53
N THR A 406 -54.08 -53.61 31.30
CA THR A 406 -54.41 -52.86 32.50
C THR A 406 -54.09 -53.73 33.71
N THR A 407 -52.83 -53.70 34.16
CA THR A 407 -52.29 -54.53 35.25
C THR A 407 -53.05 -54.41 36.57
N SER A 408 -53.86 -53.36 36.73
CA SER A 408 -54.61 -53.10 37.96
C SER A 408 -55.89 -52.28 37.70
N GLY A 409 -56.36 -52.22 36.45
CA GLY A 409 -57.44 -51.31 36.07
C GLY A 409 -58.35 -51.87 34.98
N ASN A 410 -59.42 -51.13 34.68
CA ASN A 410 -60.38 -51.48 33.63
C ASN A 410 -60.05 -50.69 32.36
N VAL A 411 -60.11 -51.34 31.19
CA VAL A 411 -60.21 -50.63 29.91
C VAL A 411 -61.66 -50.24 29.74
N THR A 412 -61.97 -49.01 30.09
CA THR A 412 -63.34 -48.50 30.05
C THR A 412 -63.58 -47.82 28.70
N ILE A 413 -64.45 -48.41 27.87
CA ILE A 413 -64.86 -47.85 26.58
C ILE A 413 -66.33 -47.47 26.69
N THR A 414 -66.58 -46.16 26.73
CA THR A 414 -67.93 -45.60 26.86
C THR A 414 -68.24 -44.76 25.63
N SER A 415 -69.45 -44.88 25.12
CA SER A 415 -69.94 -44.00 24.06
C SER A 415 -71.11 -43.19 24.60
N ALA A 416 -71.13 -41.89 24.30
CA ALA A 416 -72.15 -40.97 24.79
C ALA A 416 -73.49 -41.09 24.03
N GLY A 417 -73.61 -41.96 23.02
CA GLY A 417 -74.84 -42.07 22.22
C GLY A 417 -74.92 -43.20 21.19
N GLY A 418 -74.10 -44.24 21.28
CA GLY A 418 -74.03 -45.35 20.32
C GLY A 418 -73.44 -46.66 20.88
N SER A 419 -73.32 -47.67 20.02
CA SER A 419 -72.85 -49.01 20.41
C SER A 419 -71.33 -49.13 20.28
N VAL A 420 -70.67 -49.62 21.33
CA VAL A 420 -69.25 -50.00 21.28
C VAL A 420 -69.17 -51.43 20.76
N ILE A 421 -68.51 -51.64 19.61
CA ILE A 421 -68.33 -52.95 18.99
C ILE A 421 -66.87 -53.35 19.15
N ILE A 422 -66.62 -54.35 19.99
CA ILE A 422 -65.30 -54.94 20.18
C ILE A 422 -65.33 -56.32 19.53
N ARG A 423 -64.58 -56.48 18.43
CA ARG A 423 -64.36 -57.79 17.82
C ARG A 423 -63.04 -58.34 18.32
N LEU A 424 -63.13 -59.40 19.11
CA LEU A 424 -62.01 -60.20 19.55
C LEU A 424 -61.94 -61.42 18.63
N GLY A 425 -60.74 -61.77 18.17
CA GLY A 425 -60.49 -62.94 17.30
C GLY A 425 -60.60 -64.25 18.04
#